data_AF-Q73QC5-F1
#
_entry.id   AF-Q73QC5-F1
#
_cell.length_a   1.000
_cell.length_b   1.000
_cell.length_c   1.000
_cell.angle_alpha   90.00
_cell.angle_beta   90.00
_cell.angle_gamma   90.00
#
_symmetry.space_group_name_H-M   'P 1'
#
loop_
_entity.id
_entity.type
_entity.pdbx_description
1 polymer ?
#
loop_
_entity_poly.entity_id
_entity_poly.type
_entity_poly.pdbx_seq_one_letter_code
_entity_poly.pdbx_strand_id
1 'polypeptide(L)'
;MNFWIAIPVDDFFRYSNDIMKKYGVSAYVEVIDNKSGNRNVYTYREDRPNVFTEYFFEESYHSFYFSCYPFDDEKSSIPFGAFYTPEIAPFTIEGNGGYETESTREQIYLRQIDKRPDKNIKKFYSALQQKLKTLPGIQNGCVMGKYEYKNRYFLPSSKIIIPNNPHNKNIKGTWEDYYLNYQYNK
;
A
#
# COMPACT_ATOMS: atom_id res chain seq x y z
N MET A 1 -12.95 6.48 3.53
CA MET A 1 -12.35 7.55 2.72
C MET A 1 -11.06 6.99 2.16
N ASN A 2 -10.90 7.06 0.84
CA ASN A 2 -9.82 6.41 0.12
C ASN A 2 -8.78 7.46 -0.29
N PHE A 3 -7.50 7.16 -0.15
CA PHE A 3 -6.40 8.05 -0.55
C PHE A 3 -5.56 7.40 -1.63
N TRP A 4 -5.17 8.22 -2.59
CA TRP A 4 -4.39 7.80 -3.74
C TRP A 4 -3.00 8.39 -3.53
N ILE A 5 -1.98 7.54 -3.47
CA ILE A 5 -0.63 7.93 -3.11
C ILE A 5 0.28 7.50 -4.24
N ALA A 6 1.02 8.43 -4.86
CA ALA A 6 2.00 8.12 -5.90
C ALA A 6 3.37 8.65 -5.50
N ILE A 7 3.99 7.95 -4.57
CA ILE A 7 5.31 8.20 -3.96
C ILE A 7 6.07 6.88 -4.04
N PRO A 8 7.41 6.87 -4.17
CA PRO A 8 8.17 5.63 -4.05
C PRO A 8 7.79 4.85 -2.79
N VAL A 9 7.70 3.52 -2.90
CA VAL A 9 7.28 2.68 -1.77
C VAL A 9 8.24 2.81 -0.58
N ASP A 10 9.54 2.89 -0.84
CA ASP A 10 10.57 3.12 0.18
C ASP A 10 10.33 4.42 0.95
N ASP A 11 10.07 5.49 0.22
CA ASP A 11 9.76 6.81 0.75
C ASP A 11 8.47 6.77 1.57
N PHE A 12 7.44 6.10 1.07
CA PHE A 12 6.15 5.97 1.75
C PHE A 12 6.30 5.29 3.11
N PHE A 13 7.00 4.16 3.20
CA PHE A 13 7.23 3.49 4.50
C PHE A 13 8.17 4.28 5.39
N ARG A 14 9.21 4.92 4.84
CA ARG A 14 10.10 5.81 5.59
C ARG A 14 9.33 6.96 6.24
N TYR A 15 8.42 7.62 5.52
CA TYR A 15 7.60 8.70 6.07
C TYR A 15 6.55 8.21 7.08
N SER A 16 6.14 6.95 6.98
CA SER A 16 5.14 6.34 7.86
C SER A 16 5.74 5.86 9.18
N ASN A 17 7.04 5.55 9.22
CA ASN A 17 7.72 4.87 10.33
C ASN A 17 7.55 5.57 11.70
N ASP A 18 7.78 6.88 11.80
CA ASP A 18 7.61 7.59 13.08
C ASP A 18 6.16 7.56 13.57
N ILE A 19 5.20 7.57 12.64
CA ILE A 19 3.76 7.55 12.93
C ILE A 19 3.36 6.13 13.36
N MET A 20 3.90 5.11 12.70
CA MET A 20 3.74 3.71 13.08
C MET A 20 4.15 3.50 14.53
N LYS A 21 5.37 3.90 14.89
CA LYS A 21 5.88 3.82 16.27
C LYS A 21 5.01 4.57 17.27
N LYS A 22 4.63 5.82 16.95
CA LYS A 22 3.83 6.67 17.84
C LYS A 22 2.49 6.03 18.22
N TYR A 23 1.89 5.25 17.33
CA TYR A 23 0.57 4.64 17.53
C TYR A 23 0.62 3.13 17.75
N GLY A 24 1.81 2.53 17.89
CA GLY A 24 1.95 1.08 18.09
C GLY A 24 1.42 0.26 16.91
N VAL A 25 1.66 0.74 15.69
CA VAL A 25 1.25 0.10 14.44
C VAL A 25 2.46 -0.53 13.78
N SER A 26 2.30 -1.76 13.31
CA SER A 26 3.29 -2.45 12.47
C SER A 26 2.82 -2.48 11.02
N ALA A 27 3.76 -2.53 10.09
CA ALA A 27 3.47 -2.79 8.68
C ALA A 27 3.81 -4.24 8.33
N TYR A 28 3.03 -4.78 7.40
CA TYR A 28 3.05 -6.17 7.00
C TYR A 28 2.92 -6.26 5.49
N VAL A 29 3.65 -7.15 4.85
CA VAL A 29 3.44 -7.52 3.45
C VAL A 29 2.89 -8.94 3.41
N GLU A 30 1.84 -9.16 2.64
CA GLU A 30 1.29 -10.48 2.39
C GLU A 30 1.72 -10.96 1.01
N VAL A 31 2.28 -12.17 0.98
CA VAL A 31 2.61 -12.88 -0.24
C VAL A 31 1.86 -14.20 -0.32
N ILE A 32 1.52 -14.61 -1.54
CA ILE A 32 0.86 -15.88 -1.83
C ILE A 32 1.85 -16.76 -2.56
N ASP A 33 2.19 -17.91 -1.97
CA ASP A 33 3.00 -18.92 -2.63
C ASP A 33 2.22 -19.51 -3.83
N ASN A 34 2.76 -19.33 -5.03
CA ASN A 34 2.07 -19.70 -6.28
C ASN A 34 1.89 -21.22 -6.46
N LYS A 35 2.62 -22.06 -5.71
CA LYS A 35 2.52 -23.53 -5.82
C LYS A 35 1.57 -24.12 -4.80
N SER A 36 1.66 -23.67 -3.55
CA SER A 36 0.89 -24.19 -2.42
C SER A 36 -0.38 -23.39 -2.13
N GLY A 37 -0.47 -22.15 -2.63
CA GLY A 37 -1.53 -21.21 -2.26
C GLY A 37 -1.40 -20.66 -0.84
N ASN A 38 -0.34 -21.05 -0.11
CA ASN A 38 -0.12 -20.63 1.26
C ASN A 38 0.17 -19.13 1.34
N ARG A 39 -0.37 -18.49 2.38
CA ARG A 39 -0.16 -17.08 2.66
C ARG A 39 0.86 -16.91 3.75
N ASN A 40 1.83 -16.06 3.48
CA ASN A 40 2.83 -15.64 4.44
C ASN A 40 2.77 -14.13 4.58
N VAL A 41 2.92 -13.68 5.82
CA VAL A 41 3.04 -12.27 6.15
C VAL A 41 4.44 -12.01 6.66
N TYR A 42 5.07 -10.96 6.14
CA TYR A 42 6.38 -10.48 6.56
C TYR A 42 6.26 -9.11 7.20
N THR A 43 6.92 -8.93 8.34
CA THR A 43 6.83 -7.71 9.14
C THR A 43 7.87 -6.68 8.70
N TYR A 44 7.46 -5.42 8.56
CA TYR A 44 8.37 -4.29 8.31
C TYR A 44 9.35 -4.13 9.47
N ARG A 45 10.64 -4.00 9.16
CA ARG A 45 11.68 -3.68 10.12
C ARG A 45 12.44 -2.44 9.72
N GLU A 46 12.53 -1.49 10.64
CA GLU A 46 13.22 -0.22 10.42
C GLU A 46 14.73 -0.39 10.18
N ASP A 47 15.35 -1.43 10.74
CA ASP A 47 16.77 -1.72 10.53
C ASP A 47 17.07 -2.25 9.13
N ARG A 48 16.05 -2.75 8.43
CA ARG A 48 16.16 -3.38 7.10
C ARG A 48 14.94 -3.03 6.22
N PRO A 49 14.67 -1.75 5.94
CA PRO A 49 13.47 -1.33 5.24
C PRO A 49 13.44 -1.82 3.78
N ASN A 50 14.61 -1.92 3.14
CA ASN A 50 14.73 -2.37 1.75
C ASN A 50 14.30 -3.82 1.57
N VAL A 51 14.55 -4.70 2.56
CA VAL A 51 14.10 -6.11 2.50
C VAL A 51 12.57 -6.18 2.46
N PHE A 52 11.90 -5.27 3.16
CA PHE A 52 10.44 -5.21 3.16
C PHE A 52 9.89 -4.71 1.81
N THR A 53 10.55 -3.75 1.17
CA THR A 53 10.08 -3.17 -0.09
C THR A 53 10.44 -4.00 -1.32
N GLU A 54 11.46 -4.85 -1.25
CA GLU A 54 11.77 -5.86 -2.28
C GLU A 54 10.56 -6.77 -2.59
N TYR A 55 9.73 -7.06 -1.58
CA TYR A 55 8.51 -7.87 -1.79
C TYR A 55 7.53 -7.25 -2.79
N PHE A 56 7.51 -5.92 -2.97
CA PHE A 56 6.59 -5.27 -3.92
C PHE A 56 6.92 -5.61 -5.37
N PHE A 57 8.13 -6.11 -5.64
CA PHE A 57 8.61 -6.53 -6.96
C PHE A 57 8.43 -8.03 -7.20
N GLU A 58 7.97 -8.79 -6.20
CA GLU A 58 7.76 -10.23 -6.35
C GLU A 58 6.41 -10.54 -7.01
N GLU A 59 6.38 -11.55 -7.88
CA GLU A 59 5.12 -12.07 -8.43
C GLU A 59 4.15 -12.61 -7.36
N SER A 60 4.70 -13.02 -6.22
CA SER A 60 3.94 -13.51 -5.06
C SER A 60 3.30 -12.39 -4.24
N TYR A 61 3.66 -11.13 -4.46
CA TYR A 61 3.05 -9.98 -3.78
C TYR A 61 1.54 -9.97 -3.95
N HIS A 62 0.83 -9.75 -2.84
CA HIS A 62 -0.63 -9.66 -2.86
C HIS A 62 -1.14 -8.31 -2.38
N SER A 63 -0.73 -7.90 -1.17
CA SER A 63 -1.21 -6.71 -0.49
C SER A 63 -0.27 -6.39 0.66
N PHE A 64 -0.36 -5.19 1.23
CA PHE A 64 0.31 -4.85 2.48
C PHE A 64 -0.71 -4.33 3.49
N TYR A 65 -0.35 -4.34 4.76
CA TYR A 65 -1.25 -3.97 5.84
C TYR A 65 -0.54 -3.14 6.89
N PHE A 66 -1.25 -2.18 7.46
CA PHE A 66 -0.87 -1.59 8.74
C PHE A 66 -1.80 -2.17 9.80
N SER A 67 -1.27 -2.72 10.88
CA SER A 67 -2.09 -3.28 11.96
C SER A 67 -1.53 -2.99 13.35
N CYS A 68 -2.44 -2.76 14.30
CA CYS A 68 -2.12 -2.83 15.73
C CYS A 68 -2.22 -4.27 16.29
N TYR A 69 -2.67 -5.23 15.47
CA TYR A 69 -2.78 -6.62 15.89
C TYR A 69 -1.38 -7.26 15.95
N PRO A 70 -1.01 -7.91 17.06
CA PRO A 70 0.31 -8.51 17.20
C PRO A 70 0.40 -9.78 16.34
N PHE A 71 1.32 -9.77 15.37
CA PHE A 71 1.83 -11.00 14.77
C PHE A 71 3.16 -11.30 15.44
N ASP A 72 3.31 -12.52 15.96
CA ASP A 72 4.37 -12.89 16.90
C ASP A 72 5.77 -12.98 16.27
N ASP A 73 5.87 -12.99 14.94
CA ASP A 73 7.10 -13.33 14.22
C ASP A 73 7.46 -12.33 13.11
N GLU A 74 8.73 -12.37 12.68
CA GLU A 74 9.22 -11.70 11.46
C GLU A 74 8.51 -12.23 10.21
N LYS A 75 8.10 -13.51 10.26
CA LYS A 75 7.30 -14.19 9.24
C LYS A 75 6.24 -15.05 9.92
N SER A 76 4.98 -14.89 9.53
CA SER A 76 3.87 -15.74 9.99
C SER A 76 3.12 -16.36 8.82
N SER A 77 2.81 -17.65 8.91
CA SER A 77 1.84 -18.27 8.01
C SER A 77 0.45 -17.99 8.53
N ILE A 78 -0.42 -17.42 7.69
CA ILE A 78 -1.77 -17.00 8.09
C ILE A 78 -2.84 -17.67 7.22
N PRO A 79 -4.04 -17.92 7.75
CA PRO A 79 -5.16 -18.37 6.94
C PRO A 79 -5.59 -17.30 5.94
N PHE A 80 -6.23 -17.74 4.85
CA PHE A 80 -6.85 -16.84 3.87
C PHE A 80 -7.81 -15.87 4.57
N GLY A 81 -7.63 -14.57 4.31
CA GLY A 81 -8.51 -13.54 4.85
C GLY A 81 -8.33 -13.27 6.34
N ALA A 82 -7.21 -13.65 6.96
CA ALA A 82 -6.96 -13.41 8.38
C ALA A 82 -7.18 -11.94 8.79
N PHE A 83 -6.69 -10.98 7.99
CA PHE A 83 -6.89 -9.54 8.24
C PHE A 83 -8.34 -9.05 8.16
N TYR A 84 -9.25 -9.88 7.64
CA TYR A 84 -10.67 -9.58 7.46
C TYR A 84 -11.56 -10.26 8.50
N THR A 85 -10.98 -11.05 9.41
CA THR A 85 -11.74 -11.64 10.51
C THR A 85 -12.18 -10.55 11.48
N PRO A 86 -13.30 -10.74 12.20
CA PRO A 86 -13.76 -9.78 13.21
C PRO A 86 -12.73 -9.48 14.32
N GLU A 87 -11.79 -10.40 14.54
CA GLU A 87 -10.73 -10.28 15.53
C GLU A 87 -9.63 -9.31 15.10
N ILE A 88 -9.24 -9.33 13.81
CA ILE A 88 -8.08 -8.59 13.30
C ILE A 88 -8.49 -7.32 12.54
N ALA A 89 -9.62 -7.35 11.82
CA ALA A 89 -10.08 -6.26 10.97
C ALA A 89 -10.22 -4.91 11.68
N PRO A 90 -10.72 -4.82 12.93
CA PRO A 90 -10.82 -3.53 13.64
C PRO A 90 -9.48 -2.83 13.84
N PHE A 91 -8.37 -3.58 13.84
CA PHE A 91 -7.03 -3.06 14.07
C PHE A 91 -6.26 -2.78 12.78
N THR A 92 -6.87 -2.99 11.62
CA THR A 92 -6.13 -3.13 10.35
C THR A 92 -6.57 -2.12 9.28
N ILE A 93 -5.58 -1.58 8.56
CA ILE A 93 -5.73 -0.87 7.29
C ILE A 93 -5.06 -1.71 6.22
N GLU A 94 -5.79 -1.98 5.14
CA GLU A 94 -5.27 -2.59 3.93
C GLU A 94 -4.59 -1.53 3.05
N GLY A 95 -3.48 -1.92 2.44
CA GLY A 95 -2.78 -1.18 1.41
C GLY A 95 -2.53 -2.04 0.17
N ASN A 96 -2.74 -1.49 -1.01
CA ASN A 96 -2.50 -2.16 -2.29
C ASN A 96 -1.63 -1.30 -3.21
N GLY A 97 -1.01 -1.95 -4.20
CA GLY A 97 -0.13 -1.33 -5.20
C GLY A 97 1.27 -1.05 -4.65
N GLY A 98 1.97 -0.07 -5.23
CA GLY A 98 3.32 0.33 -4.81
C GLY A 98 4.45 -0.29 -5.62
N TYR A 99 4.15 -1.08 -6.66
CA TYR A 99 5.16 -1.52 -7.63
C TYR A 99 5.68 -0.33 -8.46
N GLU A 100 6.97 -0.30 -8.72
CA GLU A 100 7.60 0.81 -9.44
C GLU A 100 8.65 0.27 -10.41
N THR A 101 8.64 0.72 -11.66
CA THR A 101 9.67 0.40 -12.67
C THR A 101 10.50 1.63 -12.97
N GLU A 102 11.41 1.55 -13.93
CA GLU A 102 12.14 2.73 -14.41
C GLU A 102 11.20 3.77 -15.05
N SER A 103 10.13 3.30 -15.73
CA SER A 103 9.19 4.11 -16.52
C SER A 103 7.89 4.43 -15.79
N THR A 104 7.40 3.57 -14.89
CA THR A 104 6.10 3.74 -14.24
C THR A 104 6.17 3.72 -12.72
N ARG A 105 5.18 4.36 -12.09
CA ARG A 105 4.92 4.24 -10.65
C ARG A 105 3.46 3.89 -10.43
N GLU A 106 3.23 2.75 -9.79
CA GLU A 106 1.90 2.34 -9.38
C GLU A 106 1.42 3.15 -8.18
N GLN A 107 0.14 3.53 -8.20
CA GLN A 107 -0.49 4.15 -7.05
C GLN A 107 -0.59 3.19 -5.87
N ILE A 108 -0.27 3.69 -4.69
CA ILE A 108 -0.60 3.07 -3.42
C ILE A 108 -2.03 3.49 -3.02
N TYR A 109 -2.85 2.50 -2.71
CA TYR A 109 -4.22 2.68 -2.26
C TYR A 109 -4.39 2.17 -0.84
N LEU A 110 -4.87 3.02 0.07
CA LEU A 110 -5.15 2.63 1.46
C LEU A 110 -6.65 2.57 1.73
N ARG A 111 -7.07 1.54 2.48
CA ARG A 111 -8.44 1.30 2.89
C ARG A 111 -8.51 0.79 4.32
N GLN A 112 -9.31 1.46 5.14
CA GLN A 112 -9.70 0.92 6.44
C GLN A 112 -10.69 -0.24 6.24
N ILE A 113 -10.39 -1.40 6.84
CA ILE A 113 -11.18 -2.62 6.64
C ILE A 113 -12.49 -2.55 7.42
N ASP A 114 -12.41 -2.26 8.73
CA ASP A 114 -13.57 -2.20 9.61
C ASP A 114 -14.25 -0.82 9.63
N LYS A 115 -15.56 -0.79 9.86
CA LYS A 115 -16.36 0.45 9.99
C LYS A 115 -16.19 1.11 11.35
N ARG A 116 -15.77 0.36 12.37
CA ARG A 116 -15.55 0.75 13.76
C ARG A 116 -14.11 0.37 14.15
N PRO A 117 -13.12 1.07 13.56
CA PRO A 117 -11.72 0.78 13.81
C PRO A 117 -11.35 1.05 15.26
N ASP A 118 -10.34 0.34 15.75
CA ASP A 118 -9.66 0.64 16.99
C ASP A 118 -9.12 2.09 17.00
N LYS A 119 -9.02 2.66 18.20
CA LYS A 119 -8.59 4.03 18.43
C LYS A 119 -7.19 4.30 17.88
N ASN A 120 -6.25 3.36 18.02
CA ASN A 120 -4.88 3.55 17.60
C ASN A 120 -4.75 3.50 16.07
N ILE A 121 -5.34 2.49 15.42
CA ILE A 121 -5.29 2.40 13.96
C ILE A 121 -6.02 3.58 13.30
N LYS A 122 -7.13 4.05 13.89
CA LYS A 122 -7.84 5.25 13.44
C LYS A 122 -6.95 6.51 13.54
N LYS A 123 -6.26 6.68 14.68
CA LYS A 123 -5.35 7.82 14.88
C LYS A 123 -4.15 7.76 13.93
N PHE A 124 -3.58 6.58 13.74
CA PHE A 124 -2.52 6.34 12.76
C PHE A 124 -2.98 6.76 11.36
N TYR A 125 -4.15 6.31 10.91
CA TYR A 125 -4.66 6.63 9.59
C TYR A 125 -4.82 8.14 9.37
N SER A 126 -5.38 8.86 10.35
CA SER A 126 -5.52 10.31 10.29
C SER A 126 -4.16 11.03 10.31
N ALA A 127 -3.22 10.57 11.14
CA ALA A 127 -1.90 11.16 11.24
C ALA A 127 -1.06 10.94 9.97
N LEU A 128 -1.15 9.75 9.35
CA LEU A 128 -0.51 9.46 8.08
C LEU A 128 -1.01 10.40 6.98
N GLN A 129 -2.33 10.60 6.88
CA GLN A 129 -2.91 11.56 5.93
C GLN A 129 -2.38 12.98 6.15
N GLN A 130 -2.32 13.41 7.41
CA GLN A 130 -1.81 14.75 7.72
C GLN A 130 -0.33 14.87 7.36
N LYS A 131 0.48 13.84 7.63
CA LYS A 131 1.89 13.81 7.25
C LYS A 131 2.03 13.97 5.74
N LEU A 132 1.33 13.15 4.94
CA LEU A 132 1.35 13.20 3.49
C LEU A 132 0.99 14.60 2.94
N LYS A 133 -0.01 15.27 3.52
CA LYS A 133 -0.38 16.65 3.15
C LYS A 133 0.73 17.68 3.36
N THR A 134 1.58 17.44 4.36
CA THR A 134 2.62 18.38 4.79
C THR A 134 4.02 18.02 4.31
N LEU A 135 4.17 16.90 3.59
CA LEU A 135 5.48 16.47 3.10
C LEU A 135 6.00 17.47 2.04
N PRO A 136 7.24 17.96 2.19
CA PRO A 136 7.84 18.83 1.19
C PRO A 136 7.83 18.19 -0.20
N GLY A 137 7.45 18.95 -1.21
CA GLY A 137 7.43 18.50 -2.61
C GLY A 137 6.24 17.62 -3.00
N ILE A 138 5.40 17.18 -2.05
CA ILE A 138 4.15 16.50 -2.40
C ILE A 138 3.16 17.50 -2.99
N GLN A 139 2.64 17.14 -4.15
CA GLN A 139 1.46 17.78 -4.71
C GLN A 139 0.21 17.10 -4.16
N ASN A 140 -0.73 17.93 -3.69
CA ASN A 140 -2.02 17.48 -3.18
C ASN A 140 -3.12 17.98 -4.10
N GLY A 141 -3.99 17.07 -4.51
CA GLY A 141 -5.11 17.38 -5.39
C GLY A 141 -4.74 17.29 -6.87
N CYS A 142 -5.71 16.88 -7.67
CA CYS A 142 -5.65 17.01 -9.12
C CYS A 142 -7.04 17.43 -9.61
N VAL A 143 -7.07 18.42 -10.49
CA VAL A 143 -8.30 18.81 -11.21
C VAL A 143 -8.29 18.06 -12.52
N MET A 144 -9.16 17.05 -12.65
CA MET A 144 -9.40 16.35 -13.91
C MET A 144 -10.75 16.82 -14.45
N GLY A 145 -10.71 17.82 -15.34
CA GLY A 145 -11.92 18.47 -15.86
C GLY A 145 -12.69 19.19 -14.76
N LYS A 146 -13.92 18.76 -14.47
CA LYS A 146 -14.81 19.40 -13.47
C LYS A 146 -14.67 18.80 -12.05
N TYR A 147 -13.87 17.76 -11.88
CA TYR A 147 -13.77 17.03 -10.61
C TYR A 147 -12.44 17.31 -9.92
N GLU A 148 -12.51 17.77 -8.67
CA GLU A 148 -11.37 17.97 -7.79
C GLU A 148 -11.19 16.74 -6.89
N TYR A 149 -10.08 16.02 -7.08
CA TYR A 149 -9.77 14.86 -6.26
C TYR A 149 -8.89 15.26 -5.07
N LYS A 150 -9.52 15.65 -3.95
CA LYS A 150 -8.88 16.23 -2.74
C LYS A 150 -7.99 15.29 -1.91
N ASN A 151 -7.87 14.02 -2.30
CA ASN A 151 -7.19 12.95 -1.56
C ASN A 151 -6.13 12.24 -2.43
N ARG A 152 -5.51 12.97 -3.36
CA ARG A 152 -4.38 12.48 -4.17
C ARG A 152 -3.11 13.14 -3.69
N TYR A 153 -2.14 12.34 -3.28
CA TYR A 153 -0.81 12.78 -2.87
C TYR A 153 0.20 12.18 -3.82
N PHE A 154 0.99 13.00 -4.50
CA PHE A 154 2.02 12.47 -5.38
C PHE A 154 3.29 13.28 -5.30
N LEU A 155 4.42 12.57 -5.39
CA LEU A 155 5.72 13.18 -5.54
C LEU A 155 6.03 13.26 -7.04
N PRO A 156 6.18 14.47 -7.62
CA PRO A 156 6.46 14.63 -9.04
C PRO A 156 7.67 13.81 -9.49
N SER A 157 7.56 13.14 -10.63
CA SER A 157 8.65 12.42 -11.28
C SER A 157 8.43 12.41 -12.80
N SER A 158 9.44 11.99 -13.55
CA SER A 158 9.31 11.70 -14.98
C SER A 158 8.54 10.41 -15.27
N LYS A 159 8.19 9.63 -14.25
CA LYS A 159 7.52 8.33 -14.40
C LYS A 159 6.03 8.51 -14.67
N ILE A 160 5.48 7.62 -15.48
CA ILE A 160 4.04 7.58 -15.74
C ILE A 160 3.35 6.98 -14.51
N ILE A 161 2.41 7.73 -13.92
CA ILE A 161 1.63 7.24 -12.79
C ILE A 161 0.50 6.35 -13.30
N ILE A 162 0.51 5.08 -12.88
CA ILE A 162 -0.51 4.10 -13.26
C ILE A 162 -1.44 3.78 -12.08
N PRO A 163 -2.71 3.41 -12.31
CA PRO A 163 -3.63 2.99 -11.25
C PRO A 163 -3.13 1.75 -10.53
N ASN A 164 -3.50 1.61 -9.25
CA ASN A 164 -3.26 0.40 -8.50
C ASN A 164 -3.99 -0.78 -9.15
N ASN A 165 -3.32 -1.93 -9.29
CA ASN A 165 -3.88 -3.15 -9.83
C ASN A 165 -4.05 -4.20 -8.72
N PRO A 166 -5.21 -4.25 -8.07
CA PRO A 166 -5.47 -5.23 -7.01
C PRO A 166 -5.54 -6.69 -7.51
N HIS A 167 -5.54 -6.96 -8.82
CA HIS A 167 -5.88 -8.28 -9.37
C HIS A 167 -5.05 -8.71 -10.60
N ASN A 168 -3.77 -8.37 -10.68
CA ASN A 168 -2.93 -8.69 -11.85
C ASN A 168 -2.56 -10.17 -12.05
N LYS A 169 -3.33 -11.13 -11.53
CA LYS A 169 -3.04 -12.57 -11.73
C LYS A 169 -3.57 -13.14 -13.05
N ASN A 170 -4.42 -12.41 -13.78
CA ASN A 170 -5.09 -12.91 -15.00
C ASN A 170 -4.73 -12.17 -16.29
N ILE A 171 -3.83 -11.19 -16.24
CA ILE A 171 -3.40 -10.45 -17.43
C ILE A 171 -2.14 -11.12 -17.97
N LYS A 172 -2.18 -11.55 -19.24
CA LYS A 172 -0.98 -12.00 -19.96
C LYS A 172 -0.16 -10.78 -20.37
N GLY A 173 1.02 -10.60 -19.78
CA GLY A 173 1.87 -9.41 -19.94
C GLY A 173 1.92 -8.56 -18.67
N THR A 174 2.76 -7.51 -18.65
CA THR A 174 2.78 -6.62 -17.49
C THR A 174 1.53 -5.73 -17.48
N TRP A 175 1.04 -5.36 -16.29
CA TRP A 175 -0.08 -4.41 -16.20
C TRP A 175 0.27 -3.06 -16.85
N GLU A 176 1.55 -2.69 -16.79
CA GLU A 176 2.12 -1.55 -17.50
C GLU A 176 1.85 -1.65 -19.01
N ASP A 177 2.18 -2.77 -19.66
CA ASP A 177 1.90 -2.99 -21.08
C ASP A 177 0.41 -2.89 -21.39
N TYR A 178 -0.45 -3.48 -20.56
CA TYR A 178 -1.89 -3.41 -20.75
C TYR A 178 -2.40 -1.96 -20.66
N TYR A 179 -1.99 -1.21 -19.63
CA TYR A 179 -2.45 0.16 -19.40
C TYR A 179 -1.94 1.12 -20.48
N LEU A 180 -0.65 1.05 -20.82
CA LEU A 180 -0.04 1.91 -21.83
C LEU A 180 -0.64 1.62 -23.22
N ASN A 181 -0.78 0.35 -23.61
CA ASN A 181 -1.43 0.00 -24.88
C ASN A 181 -2.90 0.45 -24.95
N TYR A 182 -3.62 0.50 -23.83
CA TYR A 182 -5.01 0.96 -23.80
C TYR A 182 -5.14 2.50 -23.87
N GLN A 183 -4.17 3.26 -23.35
CA GLN A 183 -4.17 4.73 -23.38
C GLN A 183 -3.76 5.30 -24.75
N TYR A 184 -2.83 4.65 -25.46
CA TYR A 184 -2.28 5.16 -26.73
C TYR A 184 -2.98 4.64 -28.00
N ASN A 185 -3.94 3.72 -27.89
CA ASN A 185 -4.72 3.20 -29.02
C ASN A 185 -6.18 3.73 -29.06
N LYS A 186 -6.42 4.96 -28.58
CA LYS A 186 -7.70 5.68 -28.71
C LYS A 186 -7.56 6.94 -29.54
#